data_AF-A0A8J8JA06-F1
#
_entry.id   AF-A0A8J8JA06-F1
#
_cell.length_a   1.000
_cell.length_b   1.000
_cell.length_c   1.000
_cell.angle_alpha   90.00
_cell.angle_beta   90.00
_cell.angle_gamma   90.00
#
_symmetry.space_group_name_H-M   'P 1'
#
loop_
_entity.id
_entity.type
_entity.pdbx_description
1 polymer ?
#
loop_
_entity_poly.entity_id
_entity_poly.type
_entity_poly.pdbx_seq_one_letter_code
_entity_poly.pdbx_strand_id
1 'polypeptide(L)'
;MEFDPEKLLKPRPLLLLAELFLLPAAVLASKSYNASIACLGASTILYYVGMTELVRRKLGRWAVKRFTVAYLLRAISWVFMLASAVYTYSAVIRNIFPFGPQEFVITSVVTLVGAGINYLAVGIRNSVLWKIKGLKTSLWFSRLNSIVLFLMAAVPFLPALASAGEVTWLLAVLAAPILGSFTVLAILGKLFYLKFLLTFEETEPSSQGFKLEGGLPRREGD
;
A
#
# COMPACT_ATOMS: atom_id res chain seq x y z
N MET A 1 10.75 -37.78 -12.95
CA MET A 1 9.83 -36.67 -12.66
C MET A 1 10.62 -35.39 -12.82
N GLU A 2 10.33 -34.61 -13.86
CA GLU A 2 10.89 -33.26 -13.99
C GLU A 2 10.34 -32.39 -12.86
N PHE A 3 11.25 -31.86 -12.05
CA PHE A 3 10.93 -30.92 -10.99
C PHE A 3 10.64 -29.58 -11.65
N ASP A 4 9.37 -29.21 -11.77
CA ASP A 4 8.93 -27.96 -12.40
C ASP A 4 8.77 -26.86 -11.33
N PRO A 5 9.76 -25.98 -11.13
CA PRO A 5 9.73 -24.94 -10.11
C PRO A 5 8.59 -23.92 -10.33
N GLU A 6 8.00 -23.85 -11.52
CA GLU A 6 6.86 -22.97 -11.78
C GLU A 6 5.56 -23.49 -11.12
N LYS A 7 5.49 -24.78 -10.78
CA LYS A 7 4.36 -25.37 -10.03
C LYS A 7 4.47 -25.20 -8.51
N LEU A 8 5.62 -24.79 -7.99
CA LEU A 8 5.86 -24.68 -6.54
C LEU A 8 5.22 -23.44 -5.89
N LEU A 9 5.22 -22.30 -6.59
CA LEU A 9 4.71 -21.03 -6.03
C LEU A 9 3.28 -20.77 -6.46
N LYS A 10 2.32 -21.34 -5.72
CA LYS A 10 0.91 -20.99 -5.86
C LYS A 10 0.63 -19.63 -5.18
N PRO A 11 -0.01 -18.65 -5.86
CA PRO A 11 -0.29 -17.35 -5.27
C PRO A 11 -1.09 -17.41 -3.96
N ARG A 12 -2.17 -18.20 -3.93
CA ARG A 12 -3.12 -18.23 -2.81
C ARG A 12 -2.50 -18.60 -1.46
N PRO A 13 -1.71 -19.68 -1.30
CA PRO A 13 -1.08 -20.00 -0.02
C PRO A 13 -0.12 -18.90 0.43
N LEU A 14 0.64 -18.27 -0.48
CA LEU A 14 1.52 -17.16 -0.12
C LEU A 14 0.74 -15.95 0.40
N LEU A 15 -0.38 -15.61 -0.26
CA LEU A 15 -1.23 -14.48 0.14
C LEU A 15 -1.98 -14.76 1.45
N LEU A 16 -2.43 -15.99 1.69
CA LEU A 16 -3.03 -16.39 2.96
C LEU A 16 -2.00 -16.37 4.10
N LEU A 17 -0.79 -16.90 3.87
CA LEU A 17 0.29 -16.80 4.85
C LEU A 17 0.64 -15.33 5.13
N ALA A 18 0.70 -14.48 4.10
CA ALA A 18 0.93 -13.06 4.27
C ALA A 18 -0.11 -12.41 5.21
N GLU A 19 -1.39 -12.73 5.06
CA GLU A 19 -2.44 -12.24 5.96
C GLU A 19 -2.31 -12.83 7.37
N LEU A 20 -1.98 -14.11 7.49
CA LEU A 20 -1.79 -14.77 8.79
C LEU A 20 -0.65 -14.15 9.60
N PHE A 21 0.44 -13.71 8.97
CA PHE A 21 1.55 -13.03 9.64
C PHE A 21 1.20 -11.64 10.20
N LEU A 22 0.06 -11.05 9.80
CA LEU A 22 -0.38 -9.74 10.31
C LEU A 22 -1.02 -9.85 11.70
N LEU A 23 -1.60 -10.99 12.04
CA LEU A 23 -2.15 -11.26 13.37
C LEU A 23 -1.07 -11.29 14.47
N PRO A 24 0.00 -12.11 14.38
CA PRO A 24 1.07 -12.10 15.36
C PRO A 24 1.82 -10.77 15.35
N ALA A 25 1.97 -10.09 14.21
CA ALA A 25 2.54 -8.74 14.18
C ALA A 25 1.76 -7.78 15.10
N ALA A 26 0.44 -7.74 15.00
CA ALA A 26 -0.39 -6.88 15.84
C ALA A 26 -0.31 -7.27 17.33
N VAL A 27 -0.33 -8.56 17.66
CA VAL A 27 -0.26 -9.05 19.04
C VAL A 27 1.12 -8.80 19.67
N LEU A 28 2.19 -8.91 18.88
CA LEU A 28 3.56 -8.74 19.34
C LEU A 28 4.00 -7.28 19.39
N ALA A 29 3.27 -6.35 18.76
CA ALA A 29 3.63 -4.93 18.71
C ALA A 29 3.89 -4.31 20.10
N SER A 30 3.15 -4.75 21.13
CA SER A 30 3.32 -4.28 22.51
C SER A 30 4.30 -5.11 23.36
N LYS A 31 4.68 -6.31 22.90
CA LYS A 31 5.54 -7.25 23.67
C LYS A 31 6.98 -7.30 23.15
N SER A 32 7.16 -7.26 21.83
CA SER A 32 8.46 -7.29 21.17
C SER A 32 8.37 -6.58 19.83
N TYR A 33 8.87 -5.34 19.81
CA TYR A 33 8.91 -4.50 18.61
C TYR A 33 9.65 -5.20 17.44
N ASN A 34 10.78 -5.85 17.73
CA ASN A 34 11.57 -6.56 16.72
C ASN A 34 10.82 -7.76 16.14
N ALA A 35 10.13 -8.54 16.97
CA ALA A 35 9.33 -9.68 16.49
C ALA A 35 8.11 -9.21 15.67
N SER A 36 7.47 -8.12 16.10
CA SER A 36 6.39 -7.47 15.35
C SER A 36 6.88 -7.01 13.96
N ILE A 37 8.02 -6.33 13.89
CA ILE A 37 8.64 -5.92 12.61
C ILE A 37 8.97 -7.11 11.73
N ALA A 38 9.55 -8.18 12.30
CA ALA A 38 9.88 -9.37 11.54
C ALA A 38 8.62 -10.01 10.91
N CYS A 39 7.51 -10.10 11.67
CA CYS A 39 6.23 -10.57 11.14
C CYS A 39 5.66 -9.63 10.05
N LEU A 40 5.74 -8.31 10.21
CA LEU A 40 5.34 -7.34 9.18
C LEU A 40 6.19 -7.47 7.91
N GLY A 41 7.50 -7.67 8.07
CA GLY A 41 8.43 -7.90 6.96
C GLY A 41 8.10 -9.18 6.20
N ALA A 42 7.92 -10.29 6.92
CA ALA A 42 7.53 -11.57 6.35
C ALA A 42 6.20 -11.47 5.59
N SER A 43 5.20 -10.84 6.21
CA SER A 43 3.90 -10.57 5.57
C SER A 43 4.07 -9.77 4.27
N THR A 44 4.88 -8.72 4.29
CA THR A 44 5.11 -7.85 3.13
C THR A 44 5.77 -8.60 1.98
N ILE A 45 6.80 -9.40 2.27
CA ILE A 45 7.51 -10.21 1.27
C ILE A 45 6.57 -11.25 0.67
N LEU A 46 5.86 -12.02 1.51
CA LEU A 46 4.94 -13.06 1.05
C LEU A 46 3.80 -12.46 0.19
N TYR A 47 3.26 -11.32 0.61
CA TYR A 47 2.25 -10.60 -0.17
C TYR A 47 2.80 -10.19 -1.53
N TYR A 48 4.00 -9.57 -1.56
CA TYR A 48 4.60 -9.10 -2.80
C TYR A 48 4.86 -10.25 -3.77
N VAL A 49 5.46 -11.35 -3.30
CA VAL A 49 5.74 -12.53 -4.12
C VAL A 49 4.44 -13.15 -4.62
N GLY A 50 3.46 -13.38 -3.73
CA GLY A 50 2.17 -13.97 -4.09
C GLY A 50 1.37 -13.12 -5.08
N MET A 51 1.30 -11.79 -4.89
CA MET A 51 0.60 -10.90 -5.81
C MET A 51 1.34 -10.75 -7.13
N THR A 52 2.67 -10.70 -7.11
CA THR A 52 3.48 -10.65 -8.34
C THR A 52 3.24 -11.89 -9.18
N GLU A 53 3.19 -13.06 -8.54
CA GLU A 53 2.90 -14.32 -9.23
C GLU A 53 1.46 -14.36 -9.77
N LEU A 54 0.48 -13.89 -9.00
CA LEU A 54 -0.90 -13.75 -9.46
C LEU A 54 -1.00 -12.84 -10.69
N VAL A 55 -0.35 -11.68 -10.65
CA VAL A 55 -0.33 -10.72 -11.75
C VAL A 55 0.41 -11.30 -12.96
N ARG A 56 1.54 -12.00 -12.75
CA ARG A 56 2.30 -12.66 -13.81
C ARG A 56 1.44 -13.66 -14.57
N ARG A 57 0.73 -14.54 -13.85
CA ARG A 57 -0.13 -15.58 -14.43
C ARG A 57 -1.35 -15.02 -15.14
N LYS A 58 -2.00 -13.98 -14.59
CA LYS A 58 -3.25 -13.44 -15.15
C LYS A 58 -3.04 -12.38 -16.22
N LEU A 59 -2.00 -11.56 -16.11
CA LEU A 59 -1.83 -10.32 -16.89
C LEU A 59 -0.46 -10.20 -17.58
N GLY A 60 0.46 -11.13 -17.34
CA GLY A 60 1.76 -11.19 -18.00
C GLY A 60 2.84 -10.27 -17.38
N ARG A 61 4.06 -10.36 -17.94
CA ARG A 61 5.28 -9.71 -17.40
C ARG A 61 5.21 -8.17 -17.37
N TRP A 62 4.48 -7.55 -18.29
CA TRP A 62 4.38 -6.09 -18.32
C TRP A 62 3.56 -5.53 -17.16
N ALA A 63 2.48 -6.23 -16.78
CA ALA A 63 1.69 -5.89 -15.61
C ALA A 63 2.51 -6.02 -14.31
N VAL A 64 3.41 -7.01 -14.24
CA VAL A 64 4.36 -7.17 -13.15
C VAL A 64 5.29 -5.95 -13.03
N LYS A 65 5.88 -5.47 -14.13
CA LYS A 65 6.76 -4.28 -14.08
C LYS A 65 6.04 -3.07 -13.48
N ARG A 66 4.81 -2.79 -13.91
CA ARG A 66 4.00 -1.69 -13.35
C ARG A 66 3.65 -1.90 -11.88
N PHE A 67 3.33 -3.14 -11.50
CA PHE A 67 3.08 -3.51 -10.12
C PHE A 67 4.31 -3.31 -9.24
N THR A 68 5.49 -3.73 -9.68
CA THR A 68 6.77 -3.51 -8.99
C THR A 68 7.09 -2.03 -8.85
N VAL A 69 6.93 -1.22 -9.90
CA VAL A 69 7.11 0.25 -9.81
C VAL A 69 6.20 0.85 -8.76
N ALA A 70 4.93 0.44 -8.72
CA ALA A 70 4.00 0.91 -7.69
C ALA A 70 4.47 0.53 -6.27
N TYR A 71 5.03 -0.66 -6.08
CA TYR A 71 5.58 -1.10 -4.79
C TYR A 71 6.82 -0.31 -4.38
N LEU A 72 7.72 -0.01 -5.32
CA LEU A 72 8.89 0.83 -5.07
C LEU A 72 8.49 2.26 -4.67
N LEU A 73 7.56 2.88 -5.40
CA LEU A 73 7.02 4.19 -5.04
C LEU A 73 6.36 4.16 -3.65
N ARG A 74 5.60 3.10 -3.34
CA ARG A 74 5.02 2.93 -2.01
C ARG A 74 6.09 2.81 -0.92
N ALA A 75 7.17 2.07 -1.14
CA ALA A 75 8.27 1.97 -0.19
C ALA A 75 8.95 3.33 0.04
N ILE A 76 9.24 4.07 -1.02
CA ILE A 76 9.80 5.44 -0.95
C ILE A 76 8.87 6.36 -0.14
N SER A 77 7.57 6.30 -0.39
CA SER A 77 6.58 7.06 0.39
C SER A 77 6.65 6.75 1.89
N TRP A 78 6.73 5.46 2.26
CA TRP A 78 6.86 5.07 3.67
C TRP A 78 8.16 5.55 4.30
N VAL A 79 9.27 5.57 3.56
CA VAL A 79 10.53 6.14 4.05
C VAL A 79 10.37 7.62 4.39
N PHE A 80 9.75 8.42 3.50
CA PHE A 80 9.50 9.84 3.77
C PHE A 80 8.58 10.04 4.98
N MET A 81 7.47 9.29 5.05
CA MET A 81 6.53 9.39 6.17
C MET A 81 7.17 8.95 7.50
N LEU A 82 7.99 7.89 7.50
CA LEU A 82 8.69 7.41 8.69
C LEU A 82 9.75 8.41 9.13
N ALA A 83 10.54 8.95 8.22
CA ALA A 83 11.54 9.98 8.53
C ALA A 83 10.89 11.21 9.19
N SER A 84 9.78 11.67 8.64
CA SER A 84 9.01 12.78 9.22
C SER A 84 8.45 12.45 10.61
N ALA A 85 7.88 11.25 10.78
CA ALA A 85 7.34 10.80 12.07
C ALA A 85 8.43 10.65 13.14
N VAL A 86 9.58 10.06 12.79
CA VAL A 86 10.72 9.89 13.70
C VAL A 86 11.27 11.23 14.13
N TYR A 87 11.42 12.18 13.20
CA TYR A 87 11.88 13.52 13.51
C TYR A 87 10.89 14.24 14.44
N THR A 88 9.60 14.23 14.09
CA THR A 88 8.54 14.87 14.90
C THR A 88 8.47 14.27 16.30
N TYR A 89 8.52 12.94 16.43
CA TYR A 89 8.54 12.27 17.73
C TYR A 89 9.78 12.64 18.55
N SER A 90 10.96 12.64 17.93
CA SER A 90 12.22 12.95 18.61
C SER A 90 12.26 14.41 19.09
N ALA A 91 11.68 15.31 18.32
CA ALA A 91 11.67 16.74 18.60
C ALA A 91 10.57 17.13 19.60
N VAL A 92 9.36 16.55 19.52
CA VAL A 92 8.21 16.90 20.37
C VAL A 92 8.16 16.10 21.67
N ILE A 93 8.43 14.80 21.62
CA ILE A 93 8.28 13.92 22.81
C ILE A 93 9.58 13.82 23.59
N ARG A 94 10.71 13.68 22.88
CA ARG A 94 12.02 13.54 23.53
C ARG A 94 12.77 14.86 23.69
N ASN A 95 12.29 15.96 23.08
CA ASN A 95 12.94 17.28 23.07
C ASN A 95 14.45 17.21 22.70
N ILE A 96 14.83 16.27 21.84
CA ILE A 96 16.24 16.04 21.46
C ILE A 96 16.70 17.09 20.43
N PHE A 97 15.78 17.55 19.60
CA PHE A 97 16.04 18.50 18.53
C PHE A 97 15.20 19.76 18.71
N PRO A 98 15.72 20.95 18.32
CA PRO A 98 14.90 22.15 18.26
C PRO A 98 13.75 21.94 17.26
N PHE A 99 12.52 22.23 17.70
CA PHE A 99 11.32 22.13 16.87
C PHE A 99 10.63 23.49 16.82
N GLY A 100 10.84 24.22 15.72
CA GLY A 100 10.23 25.51 15.47
C GLY A 100 9.27 25.47 14.27
N PRO A 101 8.75 26.64 13.89
CA PRO A 101 7.85 26.78 12.75
C PRO A 101 8.46 26.26 11.43
N GLN A 102 9.77 26.43 11.23
CA GLN A 102 10.45 25.98 10.01
C GLN A 102 10.52 24.45 9.93
N GLU A 103 10.88 23.79 11.03
CA GLU A 103 10.95 22.34 11.13
C GLU A 103 9.56 21.70 10.98
N PHE A 104 8.53 22.33 11.54
CA PHE A 104 7.14 21.91 11.34
C PHE A 104 6.71 21.99 9.87
N VAL A 105 7.08 23.07 9.16
CA VAL A 105 6.79 23.19 7.72
C VAL A 105 7.53 22.13 6.92
N ILE A 106 8.83 21.92 7.17
CA ILE A 106 9.63 20.91 6.46
C ILE A 106 9.06 19.51 6.68
N THR A 107 8.80 19.11 7.92
CA THR A 107 8.24 17.79 8.25
C THR A 107 6.85 17.59 7.65
N SER A 108 6.01 18.62 7.67
CA SER A 108 4.69 18.58 7.03
C SER A 108 4.81 18.43 5.51
N VAL A 109 5.76 19.12 4.86
CA VAL A 109 5.97 19.04 3.40
C VAL A 109 6.46 17.65 3.03
N VAL A 110 7.42 17.09 3.77
CA VAL A 110 7.91 15.73 3.57
C VAL A 110 6.77 14.71 3.72
N THR A 111 5.91 14.88 4.72
CA THR A 111 4.72 14.02 4.92
C THR A 111 3.74 14.14 3.76
N LEU A 112 3.48 15.34 3.26
CA LEU A 112 2.58 15.59 2.13
C LEU A 112 3.12 15.00 0.83
N VAL A 113 4.41 15.17 0.54
CA VAL A 113 5.10 14.54 -0.60
C VAL A 113 5.03 13.02 -0.48
N GLY A 114 5.33 12.48 0.70
CA GLY A 114 5.19 11.06 0.99
C GLY A 114 3.77 10.54 0.70
N ALA A 115 2.74 11.23 1.20
CA ALA A 115 1.35 10.85 0.98
C ALA A 115 0.94 10.95 -0.50
N GLY A 116 1.42 11.97 -1.23
CA GLY A 116 1.22 12.12 -2.67
C GLY A 116 1.83 10.97 -3.48
N ILE A 117 3.06 10.57 -3.15
CA ILE A 117 3.70 9.40 -3.76
C ILE A 117 2.88 8.13 -3.48
N ASN A 118 2.38 7.93 -2.25
CA ASN A 118 1.51 6.78 -1.94
C ASN A 118 0.21 6.81 -2.74
N TYR A 119 -0.41 7.98 -2.92
CA TYR A 119 -1.62 8.12 -3.73
C TYR A 119 -1.38 7.72 -5.20
N LEU A 120 -0.25 8.13 -5.79
CA LEU A 120 0.15 7.73 -7.14
C LEU A 120 0.45 6.22 -7.21
N ALA A 121 1.21 5.70 -6.24
CA ALA A 121 1.54 4.28 -6.14
C ALA A 121 0.28 3.40 -6.07
N VAL A 122 -0.70 3.77 -5.23
CA VAL A 122 -1.99 3.06 -5.13
C VAL A 122 -2.76 3.16 -6.44
N GLY A 123 -2.71 4.30 -7.14
CA GLY A 123 -3.34 4.47 -8.46
C GLY A 123 -2.77 3.51 -9.50
N ILE A 124 -1.44 3.44 -9.63
CA ILE A 124 -0.76 2.53 -10.56
C ILE A 124 -1.06 1.08 -10.20
N ARG A 125 -0.90 0.69 -8.91
CA ARG A 125 -1.19 -0.66 -8.43
C ARG A 125 -2.64 -1.06 -8.73
N ASN A 126 -3.60 -0.20 -8.37
CA ASN A 126 -5.01 -0.49 -8.57
C ASN A 126 -5.34 -0.59 -10.07
N SER A 127 -4.74 0.22 -10.95
CA SER A 127 -4.95 0.12 -12.40
C SER A 127 -4.58 -1.26 -12.98
N VAL A 128 -3.58 -1.92 -12.39
CA VAL A 128 -3.18 -3.28 -12.75
C VAL A 128 -4.14 -4.29 -12.13
N LEU A 129 -4.35 -4.22 -10.82
CA LEU A 129 -5.16 -5.20 -10.09
C LEU A 129 -6.66 -5.14 -10.41
N TRP A 130 -7.16 -4.02 -10.93
CA TRP A 130 -8.58 -3.84 -11.30
C TRP A 130 -9.06 -4.83 -12.36
N LYS A 131 -8.11 -5.34 -13.16
CA LYS A 131 -8.34 -6.32 -14.22
C LYS A 131 -8.60 -7.72 -13.67
N ILE A 132 -8.29 -7.97 -12.40
CA ILE A 132 -8.54 -9.25 -11.72
C ILE A 132 -9.94 -9.20 -11.10
N LYS A 133 -10.83 -10.08 -11.57
CA LYS A 133 -12.20 -10.21 -11.06
C LYS A 133 -12.17 -10.57 -9.57
N GLY A 134 -13.07 -9.96 -8.78
CA GLY A 134 -13.16 -10.16 -7.33
C GLY A 134 -12.32 -9.19 -6.48
N LEU A 135 -11.29 -8.55 -7.04
CA LEU A 135 -10.49 -7.55 -6.29
C LEU A 135 -11.06 -6.13 -6.31
N LYS A 136 -11.95 -5.80 -7.26
CA LYS A 136 -12.44 -4.42 -7.48
C LYS A 136 -12.95 -3.73 -6.21
N THR A 137 -13.75 -4.41 -5.40
CA THR A 137 -14.30 -3.82 -4.17
C THR A 137 -13.21 -3.50 -3.16
N SER A 138 -12.26 -4.42 -2.93
CA SER A 138 -11.10 -4.16 -2.07
C SER A 138 -10.24 -3.00 -2.58
N LEU A 139 -10.05 -2.90 -3.90
CA LEU A 139 -9.29 -1.83 -4.53
C LEU A 139 -9.98 -0.46 -4.42
N TRP A 140 -11.31 -0.40 -4.49
CA TRP A 140 -12.10 0.82 -4.22
C TRP A 140 -11.81 1.34 -2.80
N PHE A 141 -11.94 0.48 -1.79
CA PHE A 141 -11.63 0.84 -0.41
C PHE A 141 -10.18 1.27 -0.25
N SER A 142 -9.24 0.58 -0.91
CA SER A 142 -7.84 1.00 -0.88
C SER A 142 -7.60 2.35 -1.55
N ARG A 143 -8.35 2.71 -2.59
CA ARG A 143 -8.24 4.03 -3.25
C ARG A 143 -8.77 5.13 -2.33
N LEU A 144 -9.96 4.93 -1.75
CA LEU A 144 -10.52 5.84 -0.76
C LEU A 144 -9.56 6.02 0.43
N ASN A 145 -8.99 4.93 0.93
CA ASN A 145 -8.03 5.00 2.03
C ASN A 145 -6.77 5.82 1.68
N SER A 146 -6.30 5.74 0.42
CA SER A 146 -5.17 6.58 -0.03
C SER A 146 -5.52 8.07 -0.14
N ILE A 147 -6.78 8.39 -0.46
CA ILE A 147 -7.28 9.78 -0.47
C ILE A 147 -7.36 10.30 0.95
N VAL A 148 -7.92 9.51 1.87
CA VAL A 148 -8.00 9.87 3.29
C VAL A 148 -6.60 10.13 3.86
N LEU A 149 -5.61 9.27 3.58
CA LEU A 149 -4.23 9.49 4.01
C LEU A 149 -3.63 10.79 3.44
N PHE A 150 -3.90 11.08 2.16
CA PHE A 150 -3.44 12.32 1.54
C PHE A 150 -4.07 13.55 2.19
N LEU A 151 -5.39 13.51 2.46
CA LEU A 151 -6.09 14.58 3.16
C LEU A 151 -5.53 14.77 4.57
N MET A 152 -5.27 13.69 5.32
CA MET A 152 -4.62 13.77 6.64
C MET A 152 -3.27 14.48 6.59
N ALA A 153 -2.45 14.17 5.59
CA ALA A 153 -1.15 14.81 5.41
C ALA A 153 -1.26 16.29 5.00
N ALA A 154 -2.39 16.70 4.40
CA ALA A 154 -2.67 18.08 4.02
C ALA A 154 -3.28 18.92 5.15
N VAL A 155 -3.87 18.29 6.19
CA VAL A 155 -4.52 18.99 7.32
C VAL A 155 -3.63 20.04 7.98
N PRO A 156 -2.32 19.81 8.25
CA PRO A 156 -1.42 20.81 8.82
C PRO A 156 -1.31 22.12 8.01
N PHE A 157 -1.60 22.08 6.71
CA PHE A 157 -1.53 23.24 5.82
C PHE A 157 -2.86 23.98 5.67
N LEU A 158 -3.97 23.37 6.07
CA LEU A 158 -5.29 24.00 5.92
C LEU A 158 -5.43 25.32 6.70
N PRO A 159 -4.89 25.48 7.93
CA PRO A 159 -4.89 26.78 8.62
C PRO A 159 -3.98 27.83 7.96
N ALA A 160 -2.97 27.41 7.19
CA ALA A 160 -2.10 28.32 6.44
C ALA A 160 -2.73 28.75 5.10
N LEU A 161 -3.59 27.89 4.52
CA LEU A 161 -4.34 28.14 3.28
C LEU A 161 -5.63 28.91 3.53
N ALA A 162 -6.30 28.66 4.65
CA ALA A 162 -7.43 29.45 5.14
C ALA A 162 -6.87 30.52 6.06
N SER A 163 -6.69 31.74 5.56
CA SER A 163 -6.13 32.90 6.26
C SER A 163 -6.95 33.36 7.48
N ALA A 164 -7.19 32.50 8.48
CA ALA A 164 -8.08 32.79 9.60
C ALA A 164 -7.80 31.89 10.81
N GLY A 165 -7.47 32.52 11.93
CA GLY A 165 -7.34 31.89 13.26
C GLY A 165 -8.61 31.24 13.81
N GLU A 166 -9.73 31.31 13.08
CA GLU A 166 -11.03 30.73 13.47
C GLU A 166 -11.31 29.34 12.87
N VAL A 167 -10.51 28.84 11.93
CA VAL A 167 -10.80 27.58 11.20
C VAL A 167 -10.10 26.35 11.82
N THR A 168 -9.19 26.57 12.77
CA THR A 168 -8.41 25.52 13.45
C THR A 168 -9.26 24.51 14.21
N TRP A 169 -10.35 24.93 14.87
CA TRP A 169 -11.25 24.00 15.57
C TRP A 169 -12.09 23.16 14.60
N LEU A 170 -12.57 23.76 13.50
CA LEU A 170 -13.33 23.06 12.46
C LEU A 170 -12.44 22.01 11.78
N LEU A 171 -11.16 22.33 11.54
CA LEU A 171 -10.17 21.42 11.00
C LEU A 171 -9.83 20.27 11.96
N ALA A 172 -9.76 20.53 13.26
CA ALA A 172 -9.59 19.49 14.28
C ALA A 172 -10.82 18.55 14.34
N VAL A 173 -12.03 19.11 14.23
CA VAL A 173 -13.28 18.34 14.17
C VAL A 173 -13.37 17.50 12.90
N LEU A 174 -12.85 17.98 11.76
CA LEU A 174 -12.77 17.20 10.52
C LEU A 174 -11.66 16.14 10.55
N ALA A 175 -10.56 16.37 11.27
CA ALA A 175 -9.45 15.43 11.36
C ALA A 175 -9.82 14.12 12.07
N ALA A 176 -10.71 14.15 13.08
CA ALA A 176 -11.11 12.96 13.82
C ALA A 176 -11.93 11.95 12.98
N PRO A 177 -12.96 12.35 12.21
CA PRO A 177 -13.63 11.49 11.23
C PRO A 177 -12.69 10.97 10.15
N ILE A 178 -11.71 11.77 9.71
CA ILE A 178 -10.71 11.36 8.72
C ILE A 178 -9.83 10.23 9.31
N LEU A 179 -9.33 10.37 10.54
CA LEU A 179 -8.59 9.33 11.27
C LEU A 179 -9.42 8.05 11.50
N GLY A 180 -10.68 8.19 11.92
CA GLY A 180 -11.59 7.07 12.10
C GLY A 180 -11.90 6.34 10.79
N SER A 181 -12.11 7.09 9.70
CA SER A 181 -12.40 6.54 8.39
C SER A 181 -11.22 5.78 7.79
N PHE A 182 -9.97 6.19 8.04
CA PHE A 182 -8.78 5.47 7.57
C PHE A 182 -8.79 4.01 8.07
N THR A 183 -9.01 3.82 9.37
CA THR A 183 -9.01 2.48 9.99
C THR A 183 -10.18 1.64 9.48
N VAL A 184 -11.38 2.23 9.39
CA VAL A 184 -12.57 1.52 8.88
C VAL A 184 -12.40 1.11 7.42
N LEU A 185 -11.93 2.01 6.56
CA LEU A 185 -11.68 1.72 5.14
C LEU A 185 -10.60 0.65 4.96
N ALA A 186 -9.56 0.65 5.80
CA ALA A 186 -8.53 -0.37 5.80
C ALA A 186 -9.11 -1.76 6.17
N ILE A 187 -9.94 -1.82 7.23
CA ILE A 187 -10.60 -3.07 7.66
C ILE A 187 -11.56 -3.58 6.57
N LEU A 188 -12.42 -2.72 6.00
CA LEU A 188 -13.33 -3.11 4.94
C LEU A 188 -12.56 -3.62 3.71
N GLY A 189 -11.53 -2.88 3.26
CA GLY A 189 -10.68 -3.30 2.15
C GLY A 189 -10.04 -4.68 2.38
N LYS A 190 -9.63 -4.95 3.61
CA LYS A 190 -9.11 -6.26 4.05
C LYS A 190 -10.16 -7.37 4.04
N LEU A 191 -11.37 -7.12 4.54
CA LEU A 191 -12.45 -8.11 4.54
C LEU A 191 -12.80 -8.55 3.11
N PHE A 192 -12.92 -7.59 2.18
CA PHE A 192 -13.15 -7.92 0.77
C PHE A 192 -11.97 -8.63 0.11
N TYR A 193 -10.74 -8.30 0.50
CA TYR A 193 -9.55 -9.00 0.03
C TYR A 193 -9.51 -10.46 0.52
N LEU A 194 -9.81 -10.69 1.80
CA LEU A 194 -9.87 -12.02 2.39
C LEU A 194 -10.97 -12.86 1.73
N LYS A 195 -12.15 -12.26 1.52
CA LYS A 195 -13.23 -12.90 0.76
C LYS A 195 -12.74 -13.33 -0.62
N PHE A 196 -12.06 -12.44 -1.35
CA PHE A 196 -11.44 -12.79 -2.63
C PHE A 196 -10.47 -13.97 -2.50
N LEU A 197 -9.53 -13.95 -1.55
CA LEU A 197 -8.57 -15.04 -1.35
C LEU A 197 -9.22 -16.39 -1.05
N LEU A 198 -10.36 -16.39 -0.34
CA LEU A 198 -11.08 -17.61 0.03
C LEU A 198 -11.93 -18.17 -1.13
N THR A 199 -12.43 -17.31 -2.01
CA THR A 199 -13.32 -17.71 -3.12
C THR A 199 -12.64 -17.79 -4.47
N PHE A 200 -11.37 -17.38 -4.58
CA PHE A 200 -10.66 -17.33 -5.84
C PHE A 200 -10.13 -18.72 -6.25
N GLU A 201 -10.48 -19.11 -7.47
CA GLU A 201 -9.91 -20.27 -8.15
C GLU A 201 -8.69 -19.84 -8.99
N GLU A 202 -7.55 -20.48 -8.71
CA GLU A 202 -6.28 -20.19 -9.40
C GLU A 202 -6.31 -20.56 -10.89
N THR A 203 -7.23 -21.43 -11.31
CA THR A 203 -7.27 -22.13 -12.60
C THR A 203 -7.88 -21.35 -13.76
N GLU A 204 -8.67 -20.29 -13.53
CA GLU A 204 -9.31 -19.57 -14.65
C GLU A 204 -8.45 -18.42 -15.18
N PRO A 205 -7.74 -18.51 -16.33
CA PRO A 205 -7.17 -17.32 -16.94
C PRO A 205 -8.27 -16.27 -17.16
N SER A 206 -7.97 -14.99 -16.91
CA SER A 206 -8.98 -13.95 -17.10
C SER A 206 -9.42 -13.93 -18.57
N SER A 207 -10.73 -14.06 -18.81
CA SER A 207 -11.35 -13.94 -20.14
C SER A 207 -11.16 -12.56 -20.79
N GLN A 208 -10.58 -11.59 -20.08
CA GLN A 208 -9.95 -10.43 -20.68
C GLN A 208 -8.57 -10.81 -21.23
N GLY A 209 -8.57 -11.64 -22.28
CA GLY A 209 -7.42 -11.78 -23.14
C GLY A 209 -7.04 -10.39 -23.63
N PHE A 210 -5.84 -9.94 -23.27
CA PHE A 210 -5.09 -9.17 -24.24
C PHE A 210 -4.99 -10.08 -25.46
N LYS A 211 -5.67 -9.73 -26.54
CA LYS A 211 -5.38 -10.33 -27.85
C LYS A 211 -3.86 -10.26 -28.00
N LEU A 212 -3.22 -11.43 -27.98
CA LEU A 212 -1.92 -11.66 -28.60
C LEU A 212 -2.16 -11.57 -30.11
N GLU A 213 -2.48 -10.37 -30.61
CA GLU A 213 -2.48 -10.07 -32.03
C GLU A 213 -1.39 -9.03 -32.27
N GLY A 214 -0.34 -9.47 -32.95
CA GLY A 214 0.50 -8.59 -33.77
C GLY A 214 1.90 -8.32 -33.25
N GLY A 215 2.83 -9.23 -33.49
CA GLY A 215 4.27 -8.95 -33.44
C GLY A 215 5.12 -10.20 -33.33
N LEU A 216 5.48 -10.77 -34.48
CA LEU A 216 6.23 -12.02 -34.70
C LEU A 216 7.38 -12.29 -33.70
N PRO A 217 7.71 -13.57 -33.45
CA PRO A 217 8.93 -13.94 -32.75
C PRO A 217 10.12 -13.39 -33.55
N ARG A 218 10.94 -12.57 -32.91
CA ARG A 218 12.24 -12.19 -33.45
C ARG A 218 13.03 -13.49 -33.54
N ARG A 219 13.27 -13.92 -34.78
CA ARG A 219 14.15 -15.04 -35.17
C ARG A 219 15.42 -15.03 -34.31
N GLU A 220 15.73 -16.19 -33.75
CA GLU A 220 17.12 -16.59 -33.52
C GLU A 220 17.86 -16.61 -34.87
N GLY A 221 19.14 -16.21 -34.84
CA GLY A 221 20.07 -16.06 -35.97
C GLY A 221 20.66 -14.64 -35.94
N ASP A 222 21.97 -14.41 -35.72
CA ASP A 222 23.16 -15.21 -36.02
C ASP A 222 24.11 -15.40 -34.83
#